data_AF-A0A9X3SSN6-F1
#
_entry.id   AF-A0A9X3SSN6-F1
#
_cell.length_a   1.000
_cell.length_b   1.000
_cell.length_c   1.000
_cell.angle_alpha   90.00
_cell.angle_beta   90.00
_cell.angle_gamma   90.00
#
_symmetry.space_group_name_H-M   'P 1'
#
loop_
_entity.id
_entity.type
_entity.pdbx_description
1 polymer ?
#
loop_
_entity_poly.entity_id
_entity_poly.type
_entity_poly.pdbx_seq_one_letter_code
_entity_poly.pdbx_strand_id
1 'polypeptide(L)'
;MSIRTRIAAAAGIIAAASVTGIIVAAIAAPAGGSSTQGAAESQPEVMLGQGGDHLPSVTAADWVTYADHVVVVEAVEEQAIAPTAEELERGEGIIGRIVSLTVEDVLWSREGAAQAAPATWEYSGLGWYFADGDTTNTVEMALIDLPRIEVGHQYVMAIRWEKAVCDEDGEYTRAQWRGLGEGSEIPYDGGTIGNGESEGTVQDAAAFATAAEDEVDQGVEELLAGETADALVSALNSAVPDTAAQAEMTTMDAETSCV
;
A
#
# COMPACT_ATOMS: atom_id res chain seq x y z
N MET A 1 -10.38 15.32 15.50
CA MET A 1 -11.59 16.11 15.15
C MET A 1 -11.21 17.22 14.18
N SER A 2 -11.31 16.97 12.88
CA SER A 2 -11.13 17.99 11.84
C SER A 2 -12.27 17.87 10.84
N ILE A 3 -13.11 18.91 10.79
CA ILE A 3 -14.24 19.01 9.87
C ILE A 3 -13.67 19.54 8.55
N ARG A 4 -13.70 18.74 7.47
CA ARG A 4 -13.31 19.21 6.13
C ARG A 4 -14.53 19.69 5.34
N THR A 5 -14.65 21.00 5.29
CA THR A 5 -15.60 21.75 4.45
C THR A 5 -15.19 21.66 2.99
N ARG A 6 -16.11 21.24 2.11
CA ARG A 6 -15.94 21.29 0.65
C ARG A 6 -15.76 22.74 0.18
N ILE A 7 -14.69 23.04 -0.54
CA ILE A 7 -14.55 24.29 -1.31
C ILE A 7 -14.32 23.95 -2.77
N ALA A 8 -15.16 24.56 -3.60
CA ALA A 8 -15.19 24.45 -5.06
C ALA A 8 -13.93 25.05 -5.72
N ALA A 9 -13.62 24.52 -6.90
CA ALA A 9 -12.50 24.87 -7.74
C ALA A 9 -12.46 26.36 -8.14
N ALA A 10 -11.24 26.91 -8.13
CA ALA A 10 -10.86 28.06 -8.95
C ALA A 10 -9.42 27.85 -9.44
N ALA A 11 -9.25 27.90 -10.76
CA ALA A 11 -7.98 27.79 -11.46
C ALA A 11 -7.07 29.02 -11.23
N GLY A 12 -5.76 28.80 -11.15
CA GLY A 12 -4.75 29.86 -11.17
C GLY A 12 -3.32 29.32 -11.08
N ILE A 13 -2.56 29.46 -12.17
CA ILE A 13 -1.15 29.06 -12.35
C ILE A 13 -0.22 29.83 -11.41
N ILE A 14 0.62 29.14 -10.63
CA ILE A 14 1.94 29.63 -10.15
C ILE A 14 2.92 28.45 -10.07
N ALA A 15 4.03 28.56 -10.81
CA ALA A 15 5.21 27.72 -10.64
C ALA A 15 5.97 28.09 -9.35
N ALA A 16 6.32 27.11 -8.53
CA ALA A 16 7.40 27.21 -7.55
C ALA A 16 7.78 25.82 -7.02
N ALA A 17 9.07 25.49 -7.11
CA ALA A 17 9.69 24.35 -6.43
C ALA A 17 9.32 24.35 -4.94
N SER A 18 8.83 23.23 -4.44
CA SER A 18 8.59 23.03 -3.01
C SER A 18 9.31 21.78 -2.55
N VAL A 19 10.34 22.01 -1.74
CA VAL A 19 11.01 21.01 -0.90
C VAL A 19 9.96 20.55 0.12
N THR A 20 9.45 19.34 -0.04
CA THR A 20 8.56 18.73 0.96
C THR A 20 9.40 18.30 2.14
N GLY A 21 9.55 19.19 3.12
CA GLY A 21 10.14 18.86 4.41
C GLY A 21 9.14 18.05 5.24
N ILE A 22 9.52 16.84 5.61
CA ILE A 22 8.82 16.04 6.61
C ILE A 22 9.04 16.70 7.98
N ILE A 23 7.95 17.03 8.69
CA ILE A 23 8.01 17.53 10.07
C ILE A 23 7.80 16.35 11.01
N VAL A 24 8.86 15.89 11.69
CA VAL A 24 8.78 14.91 12.77
C VAL A 24 8.50 15.65 14.08
N ALA A 25 7.35 15.37 14.72
CA ALA A 25 7.02 15.92 16.03
C ALA A 25 7.11 14.82 17.11
N ALA A 26 8.16 14.84 17.91
CA ALA A 26 8.30 13.95 19.08
C ALA A 26 7.46 14.47 20.26
N ILE A 27 6.45 13.70 20.70
CA ILE A 27 5.66 14.02 21.89
C ILE A 27 6.32 13.37 23.11
N ALA A 28 6.92 14.18 23.99
CA ALA A 28 7.47 13.71 25.26
C ALA A 28 6.39 13.73 26.36
N ALA A 29 6.04 12.56 26.90
CA ALA A 29 5.18 12.42 28.08
C ALA A 29 6.00 12.42 29.40
N PRO A 30 5.46 12.94 30.52
CA PRO A 30 6.19 13.04 31.78
C PRO A 30 6.24 11.71 32.54
N ALA A 31 7.44 11.42 33.08
CA ALA A 31 7.74 10.23 33.87
C ALA A 31 7.03 10.21 35.23
N GLY A 32 6.48 9.05 35.60
CA GLY A 32 6.02 8.77 36.95
C GLY A 32 5.79 7.28 37.20
N GLY A 33 6.51 6.71 38.18
CA GLY A 33 6.10 5.52 38.91
C GLY A 33 6.86 4.21 38.60
N SER A 34 7.88 3.93 39.40
CA SER A 34 8.61 2.66 39.40
C SER A 34 7.69 1.45 39.68
N SER A 35 7.65 0.51 38.74
CA SER A 35 7.30 -0.88 39.03
C SER A 35 8.19 -1.80 38.18
N THR A 36 8.92 -2.67 38.88
CA THR A 36 9.71 -3.77 38.31
C THR A 36 8.80 -4.67 37.49
N GLN A 37 8.88 -4.53 36.17
CA GLN A 37 8.30 -5.44 35.20
C GLN A 37 9.48 -6.00 34.41
N GLY A 38 9.57 -7.33 34.31
CA GLY A 38 10.59 -8.00 33.51
C GLY A 38 10.61 -7.38 32.12
N ALA A 39 11.80 -7.20 31.56
CA ALA A 39 11.98 -6.70 30.21
C ALA A 39 11.21 -7.64 29.25
N ALA A 40 9.96 -7.28 28.97
CA ALA A 40 9.39 -7.51 27.67
C ALA A 40 10.36 -6.78 26.74
N GLU A 41 11.05 -7.54 25.89
CA GLU A 41 11.75 -6.97 24.76
C GLU A 41 10.72 -6.08 24.06
N SER A 42 10.91 -4.77 24.17
CA SER A 42 10.13 -3.81 23.40
C SER A 42 10.37 -4.21 21.96
N GLN A 43 9.36 -4.78 21.31
CA GLN A 43 9.39 -5.02 19.88
C GLN A 43 9.89 -3.72 19.23
N PRO A 44 10.85 -3.77 18.30
CA PRO A 44 11.30 -2.58 17.62
C PRO A 44 10.07 -1.88 17.04
N GLU A 45 9.89 -0.61 17.41
CA GLU A 45 8.77 0.20 16.96
C GLU A 45 8.91 0.40 15.45
N VAL A 46 7.93 -0.09 14.69
CA VAL A 46 7.85 0.15 13.25
C VAL A 46 7.56 1.63 13.04
N MET A 47 8.35 2.27 12.19
CA MET A 47 8.16 3.66 11.82
C MET A 47 7.07 3.78 10.75
N LEU A 48 5.96 4.41 11.10
CA LEU A 48 4.86 4.63 10.18
C LEU A 48 5.06 5.90 9.34
N GLY A 49 5.03 5.72 8.02
CA GLY A 49 4.93 6.79 7.04
C GLY A 49 3.47 7.06 6.66
N GLN A 50 3.22 8.23 6.07
CA GLN A 50 1.93 8.53 5.42
C GLN A 50 2.15 8.57 3.91
N GLY A 51 1.35 7.83 3.16
CA GLY A 51 1.32 7.85 1.72
C GLY A 51 0.11 8.60 1.19
N GLY A 52 -0.05 8.54 -0.12
CA GLY A 52 -1.29 8.92 -0.78
C GLY A 52 -1.55 7.95 -1.91
N ASP A 53 -2.81 7.59 -2.08
CA ASP A 53 -3.26 6.67 -3.11
C ASP A 53 -2.84 7.09 -4.51
N HIS A 54 -2.35 6.12 -5.29
CA HIS A 54 -2.14 6.30 -6.73
C HIS A 54 -3.49 6.40 -7.46
N LEU A 55 -4.43 5.53 -7.10
CA LEU A 55 -5.81 5.49 -7.58
C LEU A 55 -6.74 5.24 -6.39
N PRO A 56 -8.02 5.66 -6.45
CA PRO A 56 -8.99 5.25 -5.45
C PRO A 56 -8.97 3.73 -5.28
N SER A 57 -8.87 3.29 -4.02
CA SER A 57 -8.56 1.91 -3.69
C SER A 57 -9.36 1.35 -2.52
N VAL A 58 -10.28 2.11 -1.94
CA VAL A 58 -10.88 1.75 -0.64
C VAL A 58 -12.10 0.84 -0.79
N THR A 59 -12.95 1.07 -1.79
CA THR A 59 -14.25 0.36 -1.92
C THR A 59 -14.24 -0.71 -3.00
N ALA A 60 -15.20 -1.65 -2.93
CA ALA A 60 -15.39 -2.64 -4.00
C ALA A 60 -15.67 -1.96 -5.35
N ALA A 61 -16.35 -0.81 -5.34
CA ALA A 61 -16.58 0.00 -6.54
C ALA A 61 -15.27 0.56 -7.10
N ASP A 62 -14.35 1.02 -6.24
CA ASP A 62 -13.03 1.47 -6.66
C ASP A 62 -12.24 0.31 -7.29
N TRP A 63 -12.22 -0.86 -6.64
CA TRP A 63 -11.50 -2.03 -7.15
C TRP A 63 -12.02 -2.45 -8.53
N VAL A 64 -13.33 -2.60 -8.71
CA VAL A 64 -13.88 -2.93 -10.04
C VAL A 64 -13.79 -1.78 -11.04
N THR A 65 -13.53 -0.54 -10.58
CA THR A 65 -13.28 0.61 -11.45
C THR A 65 -11.86 0.60 -11.99
N TYR A 66 -10.87 0.32 -11.14
CA TYR A 66 -9.45 0.59 -11.44
C TYR A 66 -8.57 -0.67 -11.60
N ALA A 67 -8.88 -1.80 -10.96
CA ALA A 67 -8.06 -3.01 -11.04
C ALA A 67 -8.30 -3.80 -12.33
N ASP A 68 -7.28 -4.46 -12.85
CA ASP A 68 -7.44 -5.49 -13.87
C ASP A 68 -7.77 -6.85 -13.23
N HIS A 69 -7.16 -7.14 -12.09
CA HIS A 69 -7.36 -8.37 -11.35
C HIS A 69 -7.41 -8.12 -9.84
N VAL A 70 -8.11 -9.01 -9.14
CA VAL A 70 -7.97 -9.16 -7.69
C VAL A 70 -7.41 -10.56 -7.45
N VAL A 71 -6.28 -10.63 -6.78
CA VAL A 71 -5.47 -11.85 -6.63
C VAL A 71 -5.21 -12.16 -5.17
N VAL A 72 -5.02 -13.44 -4.85
CA VAL A 72 -4.38 -13.87 -3.61
C VAL A 72 -2.90 -14.09 -3.90
N VAL A 73 -2.05 -13.51 -3.07
CA VAL A 73 -0.60 -13.65 -3.16
C VAL A 73 -0.01 -14.18 -1.86
N GLU A 74 1.08 -14.93 -1.99
CA GLU A 74 1.99 -15.24 -0.88
C GLU A 74 3.30 -14.48 -1.09
N ALA A 75 3.79 -13.80 -0.05
CA ALA A 75 5.12 -13.21 -0.05
C ALA A 75 6.17 -14.29 0.25
N VAL A 76 7.08 -14.56 -0.70
CA VAL A 76 7.97 -15.73 -0.64
C VAL A 76 9.45 -15.39 -0.49
N GLU A 77 9.87 -14.20 -0.89
CA GLU A 77 11.26 -13.74 -0.79
C GLU A 77 11.31 -12.22 -0.66
N GLU A 78 12.34 -11.72 0.03
CA GLU A 78 12.60 -10.29 0.17
C GLU A 78 14.06 -9.97 -0.16
N GLN A 79 14.26 -8.86 -0.86
CA GLN A 79 15.57 -8.30 -1.16
C GLN A 79 15.63 -6.82 -0.81
N ALA A 80 16.56 -6.44 0.07
CA ALA A 80 16.88 -5.04 0.33
C ALA A 80 17.55 -4.35 -0.88
N ILE A 81 17.13 -3.13 -1.15
CA ILE A 81 17.73 -2.22 -2.12
C ILE A 81 18.76 -1.39 -1.38
N ALA A 82 20.04 -1.55 -1.74
CA ALA A 82 21.12 -0.83 -1.10
C ALA A 82 20.94 0.70 -1.23
N PRO A 83 21.20 1.49 -0.18
CA PRO A 83 21.17 2.94 -0.26
C PRO A 83 22.11 3.48 -1.33
N THR A 84 21.73 4.60 -1.92
CA THR A 84 22.57 5.31 -2.88
C THR A 84 23.78 5.94 -2.18
N ALA A 85 24.82 6.24 -2.96
CA ALA A 85 26.01 6.94 -2.43
C ALA A 85 25.66 8.31 -1.81
N GLU A 86 24.65 9.00 -2.35
CA GLU A 86 24.17 10.29 -1.86
C GLU A 86 23.51 10.15 -0.47
N GLU A 87 22.67 9.13 -0.27
CA GLU A 87 22.05 8.86 1.03
C GLU A 87 23.09 8.46 2.08
N LEU A 88 24.09 7.67 1.70
CA LEU A 88 25.20 7.31 2.57
C LEU A 88 26.07 8.52 2.94
N GLU A 89 26.31 9.44 2.00
CA GLU A 89 27.04 10.69 2.28
C GLU A 89 26.24 11.62 3.20
N ARG A 90 24.91 11.67 3.03
CA ARG A 90 24.01 12.39 3.93
C ARG A 90 23.94 11.76 5.33
N GLY A 91 24.26 10.47 5.44
CA GLY A 91 24.23 9.71 6.70
C GLY A 91 22.82 9.25 7.09
N GLU A 92 21.81 9.44 6.25
CA GLU A 92 20.44 9.01 6.52
C GLU A 92 19.67 8.77 5.21
N GLY A 93 18.72 7.83 5.26
CA GLY A 93 17.89 7.49 4.12
C GLY A 93 17.00 6.29 4.36
N ILE A 94 16.40 5.80 3.27
CA ILE A 94 15.52 4.63 3.28
C ILE A 94 16.21 3.52 2.50
N ILE A 95 16.36 2.36 3.13
CA ILE A 95 16.66 1.10 2.48
C ILE A 95 15.32 0.56 1.97
N GLY A 96 15.05 0.75 0.67
CA GLY A 96 13.88 0.14 0.03
C GLY A 96 14.01 -1.38 -0.03
N ARG A 97 12.95 -2.05 -0.48
CA ARG A 97 13.02 -3.49 -0.75
C ARG A 97 12.11 -3.93 -1.89
N ILE A 98 12.46 -5.07 -2.46
CA ILE A 98 11.63 -5.81 -3.39
C ILE A 98 11.17 -7.08 -2.70
N VAL A 99 9.86 -7.31 -2.69
CA VAL A 99 9.22 -8.53 -2.21
C VAL A 99 8.79 -9.34 -3.44
N SER A 100 9.22 -10.59 -3.51
CA SER A 100 8.73 -11.52 -4.51
C SER A 100 7.43 -12.15 -4.03
N LEU A 101 6.39 -11.99 -4.84
CA LEU A 101 5.06 -12.52 -4.61
C LEU A 101 4.77 -13.66 -5.57
N THR A 102 4.18 -14.74 -5.06
CA THR A 102 3.57 -15.79 -5.89
C THR A 102 2.06 -15.59 -5.89
N VAL A 103 1.44 -15.51 -7.08
CA VAL A 103 -0.01 -15.46 -7.20
C VAL A 103 -0.55 -16.87 -7.05
N GLU A 104 -1.31 -17.11 -5.98
CA GLU A 104 -1.90 -18.41 -5.66
C GLU A 104 -3.28 -18.60 -6.29
N ASP A 105 -4.05 -17.51 -6.35
CA ASP A 105 -5.39 -17.52 -6.94
C ASP A 105 -5.75 -16.16 -7.58
N VAL A 106 -6.66 -16.21 -8.55
CA VAL A 106 -7.25 -15.03 -9.19
C VAL A 106 -8.74 -15.00 -8.84
N LEU A 107 -9.08 -14.18 -7.86
CA LEU A 107 -10.45 -14.09 -7.31
C LEU A 107 -11.41 -13.39 -8.27
N TRP A 108 -10.92 -12.35 -8.95
CA TRP A 108 -11.71 -11.58 -9.90
C TRP A 108 -10.83 -11.04 -11.03
N SER A 109 -11.42 -10.88 -12.21
CA SER A 109 -10.77 -10.23 -13.34
C SER A 109 -11.78 -9.37 -14.07
N ARG A 110 -11.33 -8.19 -14.49
CA ARG A 110 -12.10 -7.31 -15.36
C ARG A 110 -12.33 -7.99 -16.70
N GLU A 111 -13.55 -7.91 -17.21
CA GLU A 111 -13.84 -8.31 -18.59
C GLU A 111 -13.02 -7.45 -19.56
N GLY A 112 -12.17 -8.11 -20.37
CA GLY A 112 -11.31 -7.43 -21.33
C GLY A 112 -10.02 -6.85 -20.75
N ALA A 113 -9.61 -7.23 -19.53
CA ALA A 113 -8.27 -6.92 -19.01
C ALA A 113 -7.18 -7.24 -20.06
N ALA A 114 -6.30 -6.27 -20.31
CA ALA A 114 -5.38 -6.33 -21.44
C ALA A 114 -4.24 -7.34 -21.24
N GLN A 115 -3.88 -7.59 -19.98
CA GLN A 115 -2.91 -8.60 -19.59
C GLN A 115 -3.62 -9.66 -18.75
N ALA A 116 -3.09 -10.88 -18.76
CA ALA A 116 -3.49 -11.89 -17.79
C ALA A 116 -2.80 -11.60 -16.45
N ALA A 117 -3.45 -11.96 -15.34
CA ALA A 117 -2.85 -11.88 -14.02
C ALA A 117 -1.46 -12.56 -14.01
N PRO A 118 -0.45 -11.96 -13.37
CA PRO A 118 0.88 -12.54 -13.32
C PRO A 118 0.87 -13.83 -12.51
N ALA A 119 1.80 -14.75 -12.79
CA ALA A 119 2.05 -15.89 -11.89
C ALA A 119 2.93 -15.49 -10.70
N THR A 120 3.81 -14.51 -10.92
CA THR A 120 4.73 -13.95 -9.92
C THR A 120 4.83 -12.45 -10.11
N TRP A 121 5.00 -11.71 -9.03
CA TRP A 121 5.10 -10.25 -9.06
C TRP A 121 6.20 -9.74 -8.13
N GLU A 122 7.05 -8.86 -8.63
CA GLU A 122 7.99 -8.09 -7.80
C GLU A 122 7.29 -6.84 -7.29
N TYR A 123 6.98 -6.84 -5.99
CA TYR A 123 6.38 -5.72 -5.28
C TYR A 123 7.46 -4.84 -4.67
N SER A 124 7.37 -3.53 -4.86
CA SER A 124 8.30 -2.57 -4.25
C SER A 124 7.70 -2.03 -2.96
N GLY A 125 8.30 -2.36 -1.83
CA GLY A 125 7.82 -1.94 -0.50
C GLY A 125 8.80 -1.01 0.22
N LEU A 126 8.32 -0.36 1.27
CA LEU A 126 9.18 0.27 2.27
C LEU A 126 9.94 -0.82 3.03
N GLY A 127 11.25 -0.65 3.18
CA GLY A 127 12.09 -1.52 3.99
C GLY A 127 12.37 -0.87 5.33
N TRP A 128 13.51 -0.18 5.44
CA TRP A 128 13.99 0.36 6.70
C TRP A 128 14.53 1.78 6.57
N TYR A 129 14.40 2.55 7.64
CA TYR A 129 15.10 3.81 7.82
C TYR A 129 16.48 3.58 8.45
N PHE A 130 17.49 4.30 7.98
CA PHE A 130 18.81 4.33 8.60
C PHE A 130 19.23 5.77 8.91
N ALA A 131 20.05 5.94 9.95
CA ALA A 131 20.58 7.22 10.40
C ALA A 131 22.05 7.07 10.82
N ASP A 132 22.73 8.20 11.00
CA ASP A 132 24.15 8.30 11.39
C ASP A 132 25.13 7.47 10.51
N GLY A 133 24.72 7.15 9.29
CA GLY A 133 25.46 6.30 8.35
C GLY A 133 25.49 4.81 8.72
N ASP A 134 24.73 4.39 9.75
CA ASP A 134 24.66 3.00 10.19
C ASP A 134 23.53 2.25 9.47
N THR A 135 23.90 1.47 8.46
CA THR A 135 22.97 0.61 7.70
C THR A 135 22.72 -0.75 8.34
N THR A 136 23.23 -0.98 9.55
CA THR A 136 23.05 -2.24 10.31
C THR A 136 22.11 -2.08 11.50
N ASN A 137 21.98 -0.87 12.04
CA ASN A 137 21.03 -0.54 13.11
C ASN A 137 19.86 0.27 12.55
N THR A 138 19.01 -0.42 11.79
CA THR A 138 17.92 0.18 11.03
C THR A 138 16.59 0.07 11.76
N VAL A 139 15.65 0.95 11.42
CA VAL A 139 14.28 0.92 11.94
C VAL A 139 13.36 0.49 10.81
N GLU A 140 12.56 -0.54 11.05
CA GLU A 140 11.57 -1.00 10.08
C GLU A 140 10.53 0.06 9.76
N MET A 141 10.06 0.09 8.52
CA MET A 141 9.07 1.05 8.06
C MET A 141 7.82 0.38 7.49
N ALA A 142 6.66 0.97 7.77
CA ALA A 142 5.40 0.69 7.11
C ALA A 142 4.74 1.99 6.66
N LEU A 143 3.73 1.90 5.80
CA LEU A 143 2.76 2.97 5.64
C LEU A 143 1.62 2.74 6.63
N ILE A 144 1.05 3.84 7.13
CA ILE A 144 -0.08 3.77 8.04
C ILE A 144 -1.27 3.09 7.36
N ASP A 145 -1.91 2.17 8.06
CA ASP A 145 -3.06 1.38 7.62
C ASP A 145 -2.76 0.47 6.41
N LEU A 146 -1.48 0.19 6.10
CA LEU A 146 -1.09 -0.82 5.11
C LEU A 146 -0.27 -1.95 5.72
N PRO A 147 -0.43 -3.18 5.20
CA PRO A 147 0.53 -4.22 5.45
C PRO A 147 1.90 -3.86 4.89
N ARG A 148 2.96 -4.34 5.55
CA ARG A 148 4.29 -4.25 4.98
C ARG A 148 4.46 -5.25 3.86
N ILE A 149 3.69 -6.33 3.79
CA ILE A 149 3.94 -7.43 2.84
C ILE A 149 5.20 -8.19 3.28
N GLU A 150 5.07 -8.85 4.43
CA GLU A 150 6.12 -9.65 5.07
C GLU A 150 6.13 -11.10 4.54
N VAL A 151 7.33 -11.67 4.42
CA VAL A 151 7.51 -13.05 3.90
C VAL A 151 6.81 -14.08 4.79
N GLY A 152 6.10 -15.02 4.16
CA GLY A 152 5.34 -16.08 4.82
C GLY A 152 3.89 -15.73 5.13
N HIS A 153 3.44 -14.54 4.75
CA HIS A 153 2.05 -14.08 4.87
C HIS A 153 1.34 -14.06 3.51
N GLN A 154 0.02 -14.16 3.58
CA GLN A 154 -0.88 -14.10 2.43
C GLN A 154 -1.64 -12.78 2.41
N TYR A 155 -1.87 -12.27 1.21
CA TYR A 155 -2.59 -11.01 0.99
C TYR A 155 -3.56 -11.13 -0.17
N VAL A 156 -4.67 -10.42 -0.08
CA VAL A 156 -5.53 -10.12 -1.23
C VAL A 156 -5.09 -8.78 -1.79
N MET A 157 -4.81 -8.73 -3.09
CA MET A 157 -4.35 -7.52 -3.76
C MET A 157 -5.19 -7.20 -4.99
N ALA A 158 -5.69 -5.95 -5.07
CA ALA A 158 -6.28 -5.41 -6.28
C ALA A 158 -5.18 -4.76 -7.13
N ILE A 159 -4.92 -5.32 -8.31
CA ILE A 159 -3.77 -4.98 -9.14
C ILE A 159 -4.17 -4.49 -10.53
N ARG A 160 -3.35 -3.59 -11.08
CA ARG A 160 -3.48 -3.05 -12.44
C ARG A 160 -2.18 -3.20 -13.20
N TRP A 161 -2.28 -3.42 -14.52
CA TRP A 161 -1.16 -3.32 -15.43
C TRP A 161 -0.96 -1.86 -15.86
N GLU A 162 0.17 -1.29 -15.47
CA GLU A 162 0.62 0.00 -15.99
C GLU A 162 1.47 -0.20 -17.24
N LYS A 163 1.09 0.48 -18.32
CA LYS A 163 1.89 0.49 -19.55
C LYS A 163 3.21 1.22 -19.34
N ALA A 164 4.18 0.91 -20.20
CA ALA A 164 5.42 1.66 -20.22
C ALA A 164 5.13 3.13 -20.60
N VAL A 165 5.66 4.06 -19.81
CA VAL A 165 5.55 5.50 -20.04
C VAL A 165 6.88 6.02 -20.54
N CYS A 166 6.85 6.82 -21.60
CA CYS A 166 8.03 7.48 -22.16
C CYS A 166 7.89 8.97 -21.90
N ASP A 167 8.89 9.59 -21.29
CA ASP A 167 8.92 11.05 -21.21
C ASP A 167 9.59 11.68 -22.45
N GLU A 168 9.46 13.00 -22.57
CA GLU A 168 10.03 13.76 -23.69
C GLU A 168 11.58 13.76 -23.69
N ASP A 169 12.19 13.45 -22.54
CA ASP A 169 13.64 13.50 -22.31
C ASP A 169 14.33 12.15 -22.59
N GLY A 170 13.57 11.10 -22.88
CA GLY A 170 14.05 9.78 -23.28
C GLY A 170 14.26 8.81 -22.11
N GLU A 171 13.84 9.18 -20.90
CA GLU A 171 13.69 8.23 -19.80
C GLU A 171 12.39 7.44 -20.00
N TYR A 172 12.37 6.18 -19.53
CA TYR A 172 11.17 5.36 -19.62
C TYR A 172 10.91 4.62 -18.32
N THR A 173 9.65 4.67 -17.89
CA THR A 173 9.15 3.79 -16.84
C THR A 173 8.71 2.50 -17.51
N ARG A 174 9.32 1.37 -17.11
CA ARG A 174 8.94 0.04 -17.62
C ARG A 174 7.48 -0.25 -17.26
N ALA A 175 6.80 -0.98 -18.15
CA ALA A 175 5.49 -1.53 -17.84
C ALA A 175 5.59 -2.49 -16.65
N GLN A 176 4.63 -2.44 -15.74
CA GLN A 176 4.67 -3.19 -14.48
C GLN A 176 3.28 -3.38 -13.89
N TRP A 177 3.16 -4.39 -13.03
CA TRP A 177 2.01 -4.54 -12.14
C TRP A 177 2.16 -3.62 -10.93
N ARG A 178 1.06 -2.99 -10.52
CA ARG A 178 0.95 -2.16 -9.32
C ARG A 178 -0.32 -2.50 -8.55
N GLY A 179 -0.28 -2.32 -7.23
CA GLY A 179 -1.49 -2.12 -6.43
C GLY A 179 -2.16 -0.79 -6.80
N LEU A 180 -3.43 -0.62 -6.43
CA LEU A 180 -4.15 0.63 -6.71
C LEU A 180 -3.76 1.76 -5.75
N GLY A 181 -3.50 1.41 -4.49
CA GLY A 181 -3.31 2.35 -3.38
C GLY A 181 -3.38 1.62 -2.04
N GLU A 182 -3.46 2.39 -0.97
CA GLU A 182 -3.40 1.94 0.42
C GLU A 182 -4.50 0.93 0.75
N GLY A 183 -5.72 1.14 0.24
CA GLY A 183 -6.84 0.23 0.45
C GLY A 183 -6.85 -1.01 -0.46
N SER A 184 -5.81 -1.25 -1.27
CA SER A 184 -5.80 -2.36 -2.24
C SER A 184 -5.04 -3.61 -1.79
N GLU A 185 -4.48 -3.61 -0.58
CA GLU A 185 -3.58 -4.63 -0.06
C GLU A 185 -4.09 -5.09 1.31
N ILE A 186 -4.76 -6.24 1.35
CA ILE A 186 -5.48 -6.71 2.54
C ILE A 186 -4.83 -7.98 3.10
N PRO A 187 -4.51 -8.05 4.40
CA PRO A 187 -4.08 -9.29 5.07
C PRO A 187 -5.08 -10.44 4.87
N TYR A 188 -4.60 -11.63 4.51
CA TYR A 188 -5.44 -12.77 4.13
C TYR A 188 -4.96 -14.14 4.63
N ASP A 189 -4.24 -14.18 5.74
CA ASP A 189 -3.71 -15.41 6.31
C ASP A 189 -4.83 -16.42 6.63
N GLY A 190 -4.61 -17.67 6.24
CA GLY A 190 -5.55 -18.76 6.55
C GLY A 190 -6.90 -18.64 5.83
N GLY A 191 -6.98 -17.82 4.78
CA GLY A 191 -8.18 -17.65 3.97
C GLY A 191 -9.21 -16.68 4.56
N THR A 192 -8.80 -15.81 5.49
CA THR A 192 -9.67 -14.88 6.20
C THR A 192 -9.24 -13.44 5.98
N ILE A 193 -10.16 -12.59 5.50
CA ILE A 193 -9.94 -11.17 5.24
C ILE A 193 -9.65 -10.44 6.55
N GLY A 194 -8.60 -9.61 6.57
CA GLY A 194 -8.13 -8.85 7.73
C GLY A 194 -7.32 -9.68 8.73
N ASN A 195 -6.99 -10.94 8.41
CA ASN A 195 -6.14 -11.79 9.24
C ASN A 195 -4.71 -11.79 8.67
N GLY A 196 -3.70 -11.55 9.51
CA GLY A 196 -2.30 -11.63 9.11
C GLY A 196 -1.49 -10.41 9.51
N GLU A 197 -0.37 -10.20 8.81
CA GLU A 197 0.52 -9.07 9.07
C GLU A 197 -0.07 -7.76 8.53
N SER A 198 -0.12 -6.75 9.41
CA SER A 198 -0.33 -5.35 9.05
C SER A 198 0.62 -4.46 9.84
N GLU A 199 1.20 -3.43 9.19
CA GLU A 199 2.18 -2.51 9.81
C GLU A 199 3.34 -3.19 10.57
N GLY A 200 3.75 -4.40 10.18
CA GLY A 200 4.78 -5.20 10.84
C GLY A 200 4.32 -5.95 12.08
N THR A 201 3.02 -5.99 12.35
CA THR A 201 2.41 -6.74 13.45
C THR A 201 1.39 -7.74 12.92
N VAL A 202 1.45 -8.97 13.40
CA VAL A 202 0.42 -9.98 13.09
C VAL A 202 -0.79 -9.77 13.98
N GLN A 203 -1.96 -9.60 13.37
CA GLN A 203 -3.23 -9.45 14.05
C GLN A 203 -4.31 -10.36 13.44
N ASP A 204 -5.33 -10.65 14.23
CA ASP A 204 -6.51 -11.34 13.72
C ASP A 204 -7.59 -10.35 13.26
N ALA A 205 -8.49 -10.83 12.40
CA ALA A 205 -9.53 -9.99 11.80
C ALA A 205 -10.48 -9.38 12.84
N ALA A 206 -10.66 -9.98 14.02
CA ALA A 206 -11.50 -9.43 15.07
C ALA A 206 -10.81 -8.25 15.78
N ALA A 207 -9.50 -8.35 16.01
CA ALA A 207 -8.69 -7.26 16.51
C ALA A 207 -8.68 -6.07 15.53
N PHE A 208 -8.49 -6.36 14.23
CA PHE A 208 -8.61 -5.36 13.17
C PHE A 208 -9.98 -4.68 13.16
N ALA A 209 -11.07 -5.45 13.09
CA ALA A 209 -12.42 -4.91 13.05
C ALA A 209 -12.74 -4.02 14.26
N THR A 210 -12.25 -4.39 15.45
CA THR A 210 -12.43 -3.58 16.67
C THR A 210 -11.71 -2.23 16.56
N ALA A 211 -10.53 -2.17 15.93
CA ALA A 211 -9.81 -0.93 15.71
C ALA A 211 -10.49 -0.04 14.65
N ALA A 212 -11.09 -0.65 13.63
CA ALA A 212 -11.74 0.03 12.52
C ALA A 212 -13.13 0.63 12.83
N GLU A 213 -13.78 0.26 13.94
CA GLU A 213 -15.13 0.76 14.31
C GLU A 213 -15.21 2.29 14.48
N ASP A 214 -14.08 2.98 14.60
CA ASP A 214 -13.98 4.44 14.76
C ASP A 214 -13.81 5.22 13.42
N GLU A 215 -13.68 4.52 12.30
CA GLU A 215 -13.46 5.08 10.95
C GLU A 215 -14.79 5.46 10.25
N VAL A 216 -14.82 6.58 9.52
CA VAL A 216 -16.05 7.10 8.88
C VAL A 216 -16.31 6.47 7.52
N ASP A 217 -15.26 6.00 6.84
CA ASP A 217 -15.33 5.44 5.49
C ASP A 217 -14.90 3.96 5.54
N GLN A 218 -15.87 3.05 5.69
CA GLN A 218 -15.61 1.61 5.72
C GLN A 218 -15.33 1.09 4.30
N GLY A 219 -14.10 0.65 4.06
CA GLY A 219 -13.63 0.04 2.83
C GLY A 219 -13.92 -1.45 2.75
N VAL A 220 -13.31 -2.10 1.74
CA VAL A 220 -13.45 -3.54 1.52
C VAL A 220 -12.99 -4.34 2.73
N GLU A 221 -11.85 -3.96 3.32
CA GLU A 221 -11.28 -4.68 4.46
C GLU A 221 -12.18 -4.60 5.69
N GLU A 222 -12.65 -3.41 6.07
CA GLU A 222 -13.49 -3.20 7.24
C GLU A 222 -14.84 -3.89 7.12
N LEU A 223 -15.44 -3.83 5.93
CA LEU A 223 -16.75 -4.43 5.67
C LEU A 223 -16.71 -5.96 5.62
N LEU A 224 -15.55 -6.54 5.29
CA LEU A 224 -15.39 -7.97 5.09
C LEU A 224 -14.44 -8.62 6.09
N ALA A 225 -14.00 -7.90 7.12
CA ALA A 225 -13.13 -8.44 8.16
C ALA A 225 -13.72 -9.73 8.78
N GLY A 226 -12.94 -10.81 8.76
CA GLY A 226 -13.36 -12.12 9.26
C GLY A 226 -14.09 -12.99 8.23
N GLU A 227 -14.40 -12.45 7.05
CA GLU A 227 -15.03 -13.18 5.96
C GLU A 227 -14.00 -13.88 5.06
N THR A 228 -14.51 -14.63 4.07
CA THR A 228 -13.69 -15.39 3.11
C THR A 228 -13.63 -14.70 1.74
N ALA A 229 -12.75 -15.18 0.85
CA ALA A 229 -12.68 -14.72 -0.53
C ALA A 229 -14.03 -14.79 -1.28
N ASP A 230 -14.91 -15.74 -0.97
CA ASP A 230 -16.24 -15.83 -1.60
C ASP A 230 -17.10 -14.59 -1.32
N ALA A 231 -17.00 -14.03 -0.10
CA ALA A 231 -17.71 -12.81 0.27
C ALA A 231 -17.17 -11.61 -0.51
N LEU A 232 -15.85 -11.50 -0.65
CA LEU A 232 -15.20 -10.50 -1.47
C LEU A 232 -15.62 -10.60 -2.94
N VAL A 233 -15.55 -11.80 -3.53
CA VAL A 233 -15.98 -12.01 -4.92
C VAL A 233 -17.46 -11.65 -5.10
N SER A 234 -18.31 -11.96 -4.13
CA SER A 234 -19.71 -11.54 -4.15
C SER A 234 -19.86 -10.01 -4.10
N ALA A 235 -19.06 -9.32 -3.29
CA ALA A 235 -19.05 -7.87 -3.20
C ALA A 235 -18.58 -7.22 -4.51
N LEU A 236 -17.48 -7.69 -5.09
CA LEU A 236 -16.95 -7.20 -6.36
C LEU A 236 -17.94 -7.41 -7.51
N ASN A 237 -18.57 -8.59 -7.61
CA ASN A 237 -19.57 -8.85 -8.65
C ASN A 237 -20.86 -8.03 -8.50
N SER A 238 -21.14 -7.54 -7.28
CA SER A 238 -22.29 -6.68 -7.01
C SER A 238 -21.96 -5.19 -7.18
N ALA A 239 -20.68 -4.83 -7.18
CA ALA A 239 -20.22 -3.46 -7.35
C ALA A 239 -20.45 -2.95 -8.78
N VAL A 240 -20.70 -1.64 -8.89
CA VAL A 240 -20.90 -0.98 -10.18
C VAL A 240 -19.66 -0.15 -10.50
N PRO A 241 -18.92 -0.45 -11.58
CA PRO A 241 -17.75 0.33 -11.95
C PRO A 241 -18.10 1.73 -12.42
N ASP A 242 -17.24 2.70 -12.12
CA ASP A 242 -17.30 4.03 -12.73
C ASP A 242 -16.75 3.99 -14.17
N THR A 243 -17.67 3.87 -15.12
CA THR A 243 -17.33 3.83 -16.55
C THR A 243 -16.72 5.14 -17.07
N ALA A 244 -16.97 6.28 -16.42
CA ALA A 244 -16.39 7.55 -16.83
C ALA A 244 -14.91 7.61 -16.42
N ALA A 245 -14.60 7.19 -15.19
CA ALA A 245 -13.21 7.07 -14.71
C ALA A 245 -12.39 6.10 -15.57
N GLN A 246 -12.97 4.96 -15.95
CA GLN A 246 -12.30 4.01 -16.86
C GLN A 246 -11.98 4.60 -18.24
N ALA A 247 -12.90 5.40 -18.79
CA ALA A 247 -12.68 6.05 -20.08
C ALA A 247 -11.59 7.13 -19.99
N GLU A 248 -11.53 7.87 -18.89
CA GLU A 248 -10.47 8.84 -18.60
C GLU A 248 -9.11 8.14 -18.49
N MET A 249 -9.01 7.05 -17.72
CA MET A 249 -7.78 6.27 -17.63
C MET A 249 -7.33 5.73 -18.99
N THR A 250 -8.25 5.17 -19.77
CA THR A 250 -7.94 4.65 -21.10
C THR A 250 -7.36 5.74 -22.01
N THR A 251 -7.90 6.96 -21.89
CA THR A 251 -7.40 8.13 -22.64
C THR A 251 -6.00 8.51 -22.17
N MET A 252 -5.79 8.63 -20.86
CA MET A 252 -4.51 9.00 -20.28
C MET A 252 -3.41 7.97 -20.58
N ASP A 253 -3.72 6.68 -20.53
CA ASP A 253 -2.81 5.60 -20.93
C ASP A 253 -2.44 5.72 -22.41
N ALA A 254 -3.40 6.05 -23.28
CA ALA A 254 -3.14 6.21 -24.71
C ALA A 254 -2.27 7.44 -25.02
N GLU A 255 -2.35 8.49 -24.20
CA GLU A 255 -1.56 9.72 -24.38
C GLU A 255 -0.13 9.59 -23.86
N THR A 256 0.10 8.77 -22.83
CA THR A 256 1.38 8.70 -22.10
C THR A 256 2.20 7.46 -22.42
N SER A 257 1.58 6.40 -22.97
CA SER A 257 2.30 5.15 -23.21
C SER A 257 3.21 5.20 -24.43
N CYS A 258 4.32 4.45 -24.35
CA CYS A 258 5.32 4.37 -25.43
C CYS A 258 4.81 3.69 -26.72
N VAL A 259 3.64 3.02 -26.69
CA VAL A 259 3.00 2.30 -27.83
C VAL A 259 1.48 2.28 -27.70
#